data_AF-A0AA43CHL7-F1
#
_entry.id   AF-A0AA43CHL7-F1
#
_cell.length_a   1.000
_cell.length_b   1.000
_cell.length_c   1.000
_cell.angle_alpha   90.00
_cell.angle_beta   90.00
_cell.angle_gamma   90.00
#
_symmetry.space_group_name_H-M   'P 1'
#
loop_
_entity.id
_entity.type
_entity.pdbx_description
1 polymer ?
#
loop_
_entity_poly.entity_id
_entity_poly.type
_entity_poly.pdbx_seq_one_letter_code
_entity_poly.pdbx_strand_id
1 'polypeptide(L)'
;MADHKPHGPRPTEVGVIRRVGKDLRVRTTDKPLRSYRYSATHAKGRAPRSGDLVLFRPPEAGRRGKAQIAEVLGPPEAPGVDLRVVMARYRYVDRFPATVRRQQENLPRRIRPRDREDRVRFDDPAPVTIDGETAKDFDDAIAVEPLRGGGFRLYVHIADVAHFVQPDDDIDLEAQHRGTSVYFPGKVVPMLPETISNDLCSLRPNVERLVQSVIIDFDSRGKRKRVKFADGVIRSAGRLTYRQVSQVLAGGSKKDAGVPKKVVPMLKAADALRERLELQRQRRGSLDFDLPEPIVLLDVDGAVTGMTIEPRNSAHRMIEEFMIAANEAVADHFIRHGRHALFRIHEAPEEDRVARLRETVQSFGLKDVHLPPEPTPRELRDVMDLFQGRPELPVIAQMTLRTMKQARYSIDPAIHFGLATETYCHFTSPIRRYPDLINHRLLRDLRHRRKPPAVEPLERHAVECGRLERDAEAAERQLLNWKQVAFI
;
A
#
# COMPACT_ATOMS: atom_id res chain seq x y z
N MET A 1 20.21 1.35 33.19
CA MET A 1 20.63 -0.07 33.30
C MET A 1 19.47 -0.89 33.85
N ALA A 2 18.81 -1.63 32.96
CA ALA A 2 18.03 -2.84 33.26
C ALA A 2 17.84 -3.52 31.90
N ASP A 3 18.67 -4.54 31.65
CA ASP A 3 18.64 -5.38 30.45
C ASP A 3 17.27 -6.07 30.36
N HIS A 4 16.39 -5.54 29.50
CA HIS A 4 15.17 -6.24 29.12
C HIS A 4 15.57 -7.36 28.14
N LYS A 5 16.04 -8.49 28.68
CA LYS A 5 16.20 -9.72 27.88
C LYS A 5 14.81 -10.16 27.41
N PRO A 6 14.56 -10.26 26.09
CA PRO A 6 13.27 -10.74 25.60
C PRO A 6 13.16 -12.24 25.92
N HIS A 7 12.44 -12.57 27.00
CA HIS A 7 12.00 -13.93 27.30
C HIS A 7 10.82 -14.30 26.39
N GLY A 8 11.12 -14.53 25.12
CA GLY A 8 10.25 -15.20 24.16
C GLY A 8 10.96 -16.43 23.55
N PRO A 9 10.22 -17.43 23.03
CA PRO A 9 10.84 -18.52 22.29
C PRO A 9 11.64 -17.95 21.11
N ARG A 10 12.87 -18.46 20.89
CA ARG A 10 13.74 -17.98 19.81
C ARG A 10 13.07 -18.04 18.45
N PRO A 11 13.34 -17.06 17.56
CA PRO A 11 12.71 -17.01 16.26
C PRO A 11 13.13 -18.24 15.44
N THR A 12 12.15 -18.83 14.77
CA THR A 12 12.36 -19.92 13.82
C THR A 12 13.03 -19.36 12.57
N GLU A 13 14.07 -20.02 12.08
CA GLU A 13 14.79 -19.68 10.85
C GLU A 13 14.42 -20.64 9.72
N VAL A 14 14.57 -20.19 8.48
CA VAL A 14 14.45 -21.05 7.29
C VAL A 14 15.81 -21.69 6.99
N GLY A 15 15.80 -23.00 6.78
CA GLY A 15 16.99 -23.75 6.39
C GLY A 15 16.70 -24.79 5.31
N VAL A 16 17.76 -25.26 4.68
CA VAL A 16 17.75 -26.38 3.74
C VAL A 16 18.46 -27.58 4.36
N ILE A 17 17.86 -28.76 4.23
CA ILE A 17 18.47 -30.01 4.66
C ILE A 17 19.49 -30.43 3.61
N ARG A 18 20.74 -30.62 4.03
CA ARG A 18 21.84 -31.04 3.16
C ARG A 18 22.52 -32.26 3.76
N ARG A 19 22.88 -33.19 2.89
CA ARG A 19 23.76 -34.30 3.25
C ARG A 19 25.20 -33.80 3.35
N VAL A 20 25.85 -34.07 4.48
CA VAL A 20 27.27 -33.76 4.73
C VAL A 20 27.92 -35.04 5.25
N GLY A 21 28.65 -35.74 4.38
CA GLY A 21 29.10 -37.10 4.67
C GLY A 21 27.93 -38.07 4.84
N LYS A 22 27.88 -38.80 5.97
CA LYS A 22 26.79 -39.72 6.32
C LYS A 22 25.61 -39.05 7.02
N ASP A 23 25.78 -37.80 7.49
CA ASP A 23 24.77 -37.08 8.28
C ASP A 23 23.93 -36.14 7.43
N LEU A 24 22.67 -35.93 7.82
CA LEU A 24 21.87 -34.80 7.37
C LEU A 24 22.06 -33.62 8.33
N ARG A 25 22.27 -32.43 7.76
CA ARG A 25 22.44 -31.17 8.51
C ARG A 25 21.51 -30.12 7.95
N VAL A 26 21.07 -29.19 8.80
CA VAL A 26 20.33 -28.01 8.34
C VAL A 26 21.34 -26.88 8.08
N ARG A 27 21.25 -26.25 6.92
CA ARG A 27 22.05 -25.09 6.52
C ARG A 27 21.11 -23.90 6.36
N THR A 28 21.45 -22.77 6.95
CA THR A 28 20.62 -21.56 6.78
C THR A 28 20.61 -21.13 5.33
N THR A 29 19.48 -20.61 4.85
CA THR A 29 19.37 -20.07 3.48
C THR A 29 20.06 -18.71 3.35
N ASP A 30 20.09 -17.93 4.43
CA ASP A 30 20.48 -16.51 4.38
C ASP A 30 21.94 -16.30 4.77
N LYS A 31 22.53 -17.29 5.46
CA LYS A 31 23.92 -17.27 5.94
C LYS A 31 24.57 -18.62 5.65
N PRO A 32 24.77 -19.00 4.38
CA PRO A 32 25.06 -20.39 3.95
C PRO A 32 26.28 -21.04 4.63
N LEU A 33 27.16 -20.26 5.25
CA LEU A 33 28.28 -20.73 6.06
C LEU A 33 27.87 -21.32 7.42
N ARG A 34 26.62 -21.13 7.88
CA ARG A 34 26.11 -21.71 9.14
C ARG A 34 25.39 -23.03 8.88
N SER A 35 25.94 -24.11 9.44
CA SER A 35 25.35 -25.46 9.36
C SER A 35 25.28 -26.12 10.74
N TYR A 36 24.16 -26.76 11.03
CA TYR A 36 23.88 -27.40 12.31
C TYR A 36 23.50 -28.87 12.09
N ARG A 37 23.99 -29.77 12.97
CA ARG A 37 23.31 -31.06 13.16
C ARG A 37 21.92 -30.76 13.74
N TYR A 38 20.91 -31.55 13.43
CA TYR A 38 19.56 -31.31 13.94
C TYR A 38 19.00 -32.53 14.68
N SER A 39 18.00 -32.31 15.54
CA SER A 39 17.08 -33.33 16.02
C SER A 39 15.71 -33.11 15.41
N ALA A 40 15.06 -34.20 14.99
CA ALA A 40 13.70 -34.17 14.44
C ALA A 40 12.63 -34.45 15.50
N THR A 41 13.00 -34.45 16.80
CA THR A 41 12.16 -34.94 17.92
C THR A 41 10.82 -34.23 18.09
N HIS A 42 10.59 -33.10 17.40
CA HIS A 42 9.31 -32.36 17.43
C HIS A 42 8.91 -31.76 16.07
N ALA A 43 9.41 -32.30 14.95
CA ALA A 43 9.06 -31.80 13.63
C ALA A 43 7.60 -32.14 13.29
N LYS A 44 6.78 -31.15 12.96
CA LYS A 44 5.48 -31.40 12.31
C LYS A 44 5.71 -31.84 10.85
N GLY A 45 4.93 -32.82 10.40
CA GLY A 45 4.95 -33.31 9.02
C GLY A 45 5.82 -34.55 8.82
N ARG A 46 6.36 -34.72 7.60
CA ARG A 46 7.17 -35.89 7.21
C ARG A 46 8.62 -35.79 7.69
N ALA A 47 9.33 -36.92 7.67
CA ALA A 47 10.78 -36.92 7.89
C ALA A 47 11.51 -36.05 6.84
N PRO A 48 12.45 -35.19 7.26
CA PRO A 48 13.22 -34.34 6.35
C PRO A 48 14.13 -35.17 5.45
N ARG A 49 14.12 -34.85 4.15
CA ARG A 49 15.01 -35.41 3.12
C ARG A 49 16.03 -34.36 2.69
N SER A 50 17.14 -34.80 2.10
CA SER A 50 18.09 -33.87 1.49
C SER A 50 17.40 -33.05 0.40
N GLY A 51 17.57 -31.74 0.43
CA GLY A 51 16.89 -30.80 -0.45
C GLY A 51 15.69 -30.10 0.19
N ASP A 52 15.06 -30.69 1.21
CA ASP A 52 13.88 -30.09 1.83
C ASP A 52 14.20 -28.77 2.53
N LEU A 53 13.28 -27.81 2.40
CA LEU A 53 13.22 -26.61 3.21
C LEU A 53 12.51 -26.92 4.54
N VAL A 54 13.02 -26.33 5.61
CA VAL A 54 12.55 -26.54 6.98
C VAL A 54 12.50 -25.23 7.75
N LEU A 55 11.58 -25.14 8.69
CA LEU A 55 11.62 -24.17 9.79
C LEU A 55 12.33 -24.82 10.97
N PHE A 56 13.39 -24.18 11.47
CA PHE A 56 14.16 -24.73 12.58
C PHE A 56 14.57 -23.65 13.58
N ARG A 57 14.86 -24.05 14.82
CA ARG A 57 15.46 -23.18 15.83
C ARG A 57 16.95 -23.53 15.96
N PRO A 58 17.86 -22.56 15.79
CA PRO A 58 19.28 -22.82 16.00
C PRO A 58 19.60 -23.10 17.49
N PRO A 59 20.71 -23.80 17.78
CA PRO A 59 21.19 -23.97 19.16
C PRO A 59 21.53 -22.61 19.80
N GLU A 60 21.67 -22.59 21.13
CA GLU A 60 22.07 -21.38 21.87
C GLU A 60 23.39 -20.80 21.38
N ALA A 61 23.46 -19.48 21.26
CA ALA A 61 24.69 -18.79 20.94
C ALA A 61 25.78 -19.17 21.96
N GLY A 62 26.95 -19.59 21.47
CA GLY A 62 28.06 -20.04 22.31
C GLY A 62 27.94 -21.49 22.84
N ARG A 63 26.84 -22.20 22.59
CA ARG A 63 26.70 -23.63 22.96
C ARG A 63 26.81 -24.54 21.74
N ARG A 64 27.62 -25.60 21.83
CA ARG A 64 27.58 -26.71 20.88
C ARG A 64 26.25 -27.44 21.05
N GLY A 65 25.42 -27.51 20.00
CA GLY A 65 24.10 -28.13 20.10
C GLY A 65 23.50 -28.52 18.75
N LYS A 66 22.38 -29.25 18.80
CA LYS A 66 21.56 -29.58 17.63
C LYS A 66 20.50 -28.50 17.41
N ALA A 67 20.26 -28.14 16.16
CA ALA A 67 19.08 -27.41 15.75
C ALA A 67 17.82 -28.25 16.00
N GLN A 68 16.72 -27.60 16.36
CA GLN A 68 15.42 -28.27 16.49
C GLN A 68 14.57 -27.95 15.27
N ILE A 69 14.20 -28.97 14.49
CA ILE A 69 13.25 -28.76 13.39
C ILE A 69 11.86 -28.55 14.00
N ALA A 70 11.27 -27.39 13.75
CA ALA A 70 9.90 -27.09 14.12
C ALA A 70 8.92 -27.66 13.08
N GLU A 71 9.27 -27.57 11.80
CA GLU A 71 8.42 -28.01 10.70
C GLU A 71 9.22 -28.32 9.44
N VAL A 72 8.81 -29.35 8.71
CA VAL A 72 9.33 -29.64 7.35
C VAL A 72 8.39 -29.02 6.33
N LEU A 73 8.88 -28.03 5.58
CA LEU A 73 8.09 -27.31 4.58
C LEU A 73 7.93 -28.15 3.30
N GLY A 74 8.97 -28.90 2.92
CA GLY A 74 8.99 -29.73 1.71
C GLY A 74 10.08 -29.30 0.72
N PRO A 75 10.09 -29.85 -0.49
CA PRO A 75 11.06 -29.46 -1.52
C PRO A 75 10.76 -28.03 -2.01
N PRO A 76 11.78 -27.26 -2.47
CA PRO A 76 11.60 -25.88 -2.95
C PRO A 76 10.58 -25.72 -4.09
N GLU A 77 10.39 -26.77 -4.90
CA GLU A 77 9.52 -26.80 -6.07
C GLU A 77 8.07 -27.15 -5.72
N ALA A 78 7.79 -27.58 -4.49
CA ALA A 78 6.43 -27.93 -4.10
C ALA A 78 5.54 -26.67 -4.02
N PRO A 79 4.30 -26.72 -4.57
CA PRO A 79 3.36 -25.61 -4.51
C PRO A 79 3.16 -25.08 -3.09
N GLY A 80 3.18 -23.74 -2.96
CA GLY A 80 2.98 -23.03 -1.70
C GLY A 80 4.16 -23.06 -0.71
N VAL A 81 5.23 -23.83 -0.95
CA VAL A 81 6.42 -23.83 -0.08
C VAL A 81 7.12 -22.48 -0.09
N ASP A 82 7.23 -21.86 -1.25
CA ASP A 82 7.81 -20.53 -1.46
C ASP A 82 7.12 -19.45 -0.62
N LEU A 83 5.79 -19.39 -0.67
CA LEU A 83 4.98 -18.47 0.13
C LEU A 83 5.24 -18.68 1.63
N ARG A 84 5.24 -19.94 2.10
CA ARG A 84 5.48 -20.28 3.50
C ARG A 84 6.89 -19.89 3.96
N VAL A 85 7.89 -20.07 3.10
CA VAL A 85 9.27 -19.65 3.35
C VAL A 85 9.36 -18.14 3.50
N VAL A 86 8.77 -17.38 2.57
CA VAL A 86 8.77 -15.91 2.60
C VAL A 86 8.04 -15.41 3.85
N MET A 87 6.84 -15.92 4.14
CA MET A 87 6.10 -15.56 5.35
C MET A 87 6.90 -15.83 6.62
N ALA A 88 7.59 -16.97 6.71
CA ALA A 88 8.41 -17.30 7.87
C ALA A 88 9.64 -16.39 8.01
N ARG A 89 10.33 -16.07 6.91
CA ARG A 89 11.52 -15.19 6.91
C ARG A 89 11.17 -13.80 7.44
N TYR A 90 10.06 -13.23 6.98
CA TYR A 90 9.58 -11.91 7.39
C TYR A 90 8.66 -11.93 8.62
N ARG A 91 8.46 -13.13 9.22
CA ARG A 91 7.65 -13.35 10.42
C ARG A 91 6.18 -12.93 10.27
N TYR A 92 5.63 -13.03 9.06
CA TYR A 92 4.21 -12.81 8.84
C TYR A 92 3.39 -13.98 9.36
N VAL A 93 2.39 -13.65 10.18
CA VAL A 93 1.46 -14.61 10.77
C VAL A 93 0.05 -14.29 10.31
N ASP A 94 -0.57 -15.28 9.68
CA ASP A 94 -1.92 -15.16 9.11
C ASP A 94 -3.01 -15.03 10.17
N ARG A 95 -2.75 -15.56 11.38
CA ARG A 95 -3.75 -15.61 12.46
C ARG A 95 -3.61 -14.41 13.39
N PHE A 96 -4.74 -13.79 13.68
CA PHE A 96 -4.83 -12.76 14.72
C PHE A 96 -4.72 -13.37 16.14
N PRO A 97 -4.09 -12.66 17.10
CA PRO A 97 -4.02 -13.07 18.51
C PRO A 97 -5.40 -13.33 19.14
N ALA A 98 -5.42 -14.09 20.24
CA ALA A 98 -6.68 -14.41 20.92
C ALA A 98 -7.38 -13.17 21.51
N THR A 99 -6.62 -12.17 21.93
CA THR A 99 -7.13 -10.87 22.40
C THR A 99 -7.89 -10.15 21.30
N VAL A 100 -7.27 -9.99 20.12
CA VAL A 100 -7.91 -9.43 18.91
C VAL A 100 -9.19 -10.18 18.56
N ARG A 101 -9.16 -11.52 18.51
CA ARG A 101 -10.35 -12.32 18.18
C ARG A 101 -11.51 -12.09 19.15
N ARG A 102 -11.23 -12.00 20.46
CA ARG A 102 -12.25 -11.68 21.48
C ARG A 102 -12.79 -10.27 21.30
N GLN A 103 -11.94 -9.29 20.97
CA GLN A 103 -12.42 -7.94 20.68
C GLN A 103 -13.34 -7.92 19.45
N GLN A 104 -13.01 -8.68 18.39
CA GLN A 104 -13.84 -8.80 17.19
C GLN A 104 -15.25 -9.32 17.48
N GLU A 105 -15.39 -10.29 18.39
CA GLU A 105 -16.69 -10.85 18.81
C GLU A 105 -17.62 -9.80 19.42
N ASN A 106 -17.06 -8.73 20.00
CA ASN A 106 -17.80 -7.64 20.62
C ASN A 106 -18.09 -6.47 19.67
N LEU A 107 -17.58 -6.51 18.43
CA LEU A 107 -17.88 -5.48 17.43
C LEU A 107 -19.35 -5.53 17.02
N PRO A 108 -19.98 -4.37 16.75
CA PRO A 108 -21.35 -4.37 16.26
C PRO A 108 -21.41 -5.05 14.88
N ARG A 109 -22.49 -5.78 14.58
CA ARG A 109 -22.68 -6.42 13.27
C ARG A 109 -23.03 -5.43 12.15
N ARG A 110 -23.52 -4.25 12.50
CA ARG A 110 -23.93 -3.16 11.60
C ARG A 110 -23.70 -1.84 12.31
N ILE A 111 -23.59 -0.75 11.56
CA ILE A 111 -23.59 0.60 12.14
C ILE A 111 -24.84 0.80 13.00
N ARG A 112 -24.67 1.32 14.21
CA ARG A 112 -25.78 1.56 15.14
C ARG A 112 -26.44 2.90 14.83
N PRO A 113 -27.69 3.14 15.24
CA PRO A 113 -28.35 4.44 15.07
C PRO A 113 -27.52 5.59 15.63
N ARG A 114 -26.96 5.42 16.83
CA ARG A 114 -26.07 6.41 17.47
C ARG A 114 -24.80 6.74 16.69
N ASP A 115 -24.29 5.79 15.90
CA ASP A 115 -23.05 6.00 15.15
C ASP A 115 -23.29 6.99 13.97
N ARG A 116 -24.55 7.33 13.69
CA ARG A 116 -25.00 8.27 12.65
C ARG A 116 -25.22 9.69 13.17
N GLU A 117 -25.30 9.84 14.49
CA GLU A 117 -25.51 11.15 15.12
C GLU A 117 -24.34 12.08 14.73
N ASP A 118 -24.66 13.34 14.45
CA ASP A 118 -23.72 14.40 14.02
C ASP A 118 -22.94 14.15 12.72
N ARG A 119 -23.33 13.16 11.91
CA ARG A 119 -22.71 12.86 10.60
C ARG A 119 -23.51 13.41 9.44
N VAL A 120 -22.80 13.91 8.43
CA VAL A 120 -23.41 14.34 7.16
C VAL A 120 -23.83 13.14 6.33
N ARG A 121 -25.05 13.13 5.83
CA ARG A 121 -25.52 12.10 4.89
C ARG A 121 -25.18 12.50 3.46
N PHE A 122 -24.46 11.65 2.75
CA PHE A 122 -24.02 11.88 1.38
C PHE A 122 -24.74 10.89 0.43
N ASP A 123 -25.94 11.28 -0.02
CA ASP A 123 -26.76 10.47 -0.91
C ASP A 123 -26.68 10.92 -2.39
N ASP A 124 -26.35 12.19 -2.66
CA ASP A 124 -26.30 12.79 -4.01
C ASP A 124 -25.15 13.83 -4.13
N PRO A 125 -24.30 13.79 -5.18
CA PRO A 125 -24.18 12.72 -6.18
C PRO A 125 -23.89 11.36 -5.53
N ALA A 126 -24.54 10.32 -6.03
CA ALA A 126 -24.46 8.99 -5.42
C ALA A 126 -23.03 8.42 -5.54
N PRO A 127 -22.34 8.14 -4.41
CA PRO A 127 -20.96 7.70 -4.43
C PRO A 127 -20.84 6.26 -4.93
N VAL A 128 -19.68 5.92 -5.50
CA VAL A 128 -19.35 4.56 -5.97
C VAL A 128 -17.94 4.18 -5.53
N THR A 129 -17.67 2.89 -5.39
CA THR A 129 -16.30 2.37 -5.27
C THR A 129 -15.82 1.86 -6.63
N ILE A 130 -14.53 1.99 -6.92
CA ILE A 130 -13.92 1.56 -8.17
C ILE A 130 -12.61 0.86 -7.84
N ASP A 131 -12.60 -0.47 -7.95
CA ASP A 131 -11.51 -1.31 -7.43
C ASP A 131 -11.14 -2.43 -8.41
N GLY A 132 -10.11 -3.22 -8.08
CA GLY A 132 -9.79 -4.43 -8.83
C GLY A 132 -10.87 -5.52 -8.67
N GLU A 133 -10.98 -6.42 -9.66
CA GLU A 133 -11.96 -7.52 -9.69
C GLU A 133 -11.93 -8.39 -8.42
N THR A 134 -10.75 -8.58 -7.82
CA THR A 134 -10.51 -9.45 -6.66
C THR A 134 -10.57 -8.73 -5.31
N ALA A 135 -10.66 -7.39 -5.31
CA ALA A 135 -10.69 -6.58 -4.08
C ALA A 135 -11.97 -6.81 -3.27
N LYS A 136 -11.86 -6.81 -1.94
CA LYS A 136 -12.96 -7.01 -0.99
C LYS A 136 -13.06 -5.90 0.07
N ASP A 137 -11.94 -5.23 0.30
CA ASP A 137 -11.68 -4.15 1.23
C ASP A 137 -11.71 -2.81 0.49
N PHE A 138 -12.89 -2.22 0.35
CA PHE A 138 -13.07 -0.94 -0.34
C PHE A 138 -12.85 0.21 0.64
N ASP A 139 -11.65 0.79 0.61
CA ASP A 139 -11.24 1.93 1.46
C ASP A 139 -11.93 3.22 1.05
N ASP A 140 -12.09 3.45 -0.24
CA ASP A 140 -12.52 4.72 -0.81
C ASP A 140 -13.77 4.60 -1.69
N ALA A 141 -14.55 5.68 -1.69
CA ALA A 141 -15.65 5.89 -2.60
C ALA A 141 -15.60 7.33 -3.11
N ILE A 142 -15.92 7.53 -4.39
CA ILE A 142 -15.87 8.83 -5.03
C ILE A 142 -17.23 9.27 -5.56
N ALA A 143 -17.43 10.58 -5.60
CA ALA A 143 -18.50 11.22 -6.33
C ALA A 143 -18.01 12.56 -6.88
N VAL A 144 -18.50 12.98 -8.05
CA VAL A 144 -18.12 14.25 -8.67
C VAL A 144 -19.36 14.99 -9.19
N GLU A 145 -19.50 16.26 -8.85
CA GLU A 145 -20.54 17.13 -9.42
C GLU A 145 -19.90 18.34 -10.15
N PRO A 146 -20.39 18.72 -11.33
CA PRO A 146 -20.05 20.01 -11.93
C PRO A 146 -20.59 21.18 -11.10
N LEU A 147 -19.80 22.25 -10.94
CA LEU A 147 -20.22 23.44 -10.21
C LEU A 147 -20.89 24.46 -11.14
N ARG A 148 -21.88 25.20 -10.60
CA ARG A 148 -22.48 26.37 -11.28
C ARG A 148 -21.40 27.43 -11.51
N GLY A 149 -21.22 27.87 -12.76
CA GLY A 149 -20.15 28.79 -13.15
C GLY A 149 -18.87 28.10 -13.63
N GLY A 150 -18.87 26.76 -13.71
CA GLY A 150 -17.74 25.95 -14.19
C GLY A 150 -16.88 25.40 -13.05
N GLY A 151 -16.10 24.36 -13.36
CA GLY A 151 -15.34 23.61 -12.36
C GLY A 151 -16.11 22.41 -11.81
N PHE A 152 -15.57 21.81 -10.76
CA PHE A 152 -16.03 20.53 -10.22
C PHE A 152 -15.93 20.53 -8.71
N ARG A 153 -16.84 19.81 -8.05
CA ARG A 153 -16.64 19.35 -6.68
C ARG A 153 -16.37 17.86 -6.69
N LEU A 154 -15.25 17.49 -6.11
CA LEU A 154 -14.85 16.11 -5.84
C LEU A 154 -15.20 15.78 -4.39
N TYR A 155 -15.87 14.66 -4.20
CA TYR A 155 -16.05 14.00 -2.92
C TYR A 155 -15.19 12.75 -2.90
N VAL A 156 -14.27 12.67 -1.93
CA VAL A 156 -13.52 11.46 -1.61
C VAL A 156 -13.95 11.02 -0.22
N HIS A 157 -14.66 9.89 -0.16
CA HIS A 157 -15.17 9.30 1.08
C HIS A 157 -14.28 8.13 1.47
N ILE A 158 -13.61 8.21 2.62
CA ILE A 158 -12.73 7.15 3.10
C ILE A 158 -13.37 6.45 4.28
N ALA A 159 -13.29 5.12 4.31
CA ALA A 159 -13.79 4.28 5.40
C ALA A 159 -13.32 4.81 6.77
N ASP A 160 -14.26 4.99 7.71
CA ASP A 160 -13.96 5.56 9.02
C ASP A 160 -13.41 4.51 10.00
N VAL A 161 -12.24 3.94 9.68
CA VAL A 161 -11.58 2.90 10.48
C VAL A 161 -11.31 3.36 11.91
N ALA A 162 -10.95 4.64 12.09
CA ALA A 162 -10.73 5.25 13.41
C ALA A 162 -11.99 5.27 14.30
N HIS A 163 -13.19 5.02 13.75
CA HIS A 163 -14.39 4.80 14.57
C HIS A 163 -14.40 3.42 15.24
N PHE A 164 -13.89 2.39 14.56
CA PHE A 164 -13.95 1.00 15.02
C PHE A 164 -12.68 0.53 15.72
N VAL A 165 -11.53 1.15 15.42
CA VAL A 165 -10.22 0.83 16.01
C VAL A 165 -9.79 2.01 16.88
N GLN A 166 -9.97 1.87 18.20
CA GLN A 166 -9.63 2.92 19.16
C GLN A 166 -8.16 2.83 19.58
N PRO A 167 -7.51 3.97 19.87
CA PRO A 167 -6.13 3.95 20.38
C PRO A 167 -5.97 2.99 21.56
N ASP A 168 -4.87 2.23 21.55
CA ASP A 168 -4.43 1.32 22.61
C ASP A 168 -5.34 0.10 22.87
N ASP A 169 -6.35 -0.16 22.01
CA ASP A 169 -7.10 -1.41 22.05
C ASP A 169 -6.34 -2.59 21.41
N ASP A 170 -6.80 -3.83 21.62
CA ASP A 170 -6.07 -5.02 21.14
C ASP A 170 -5.92 -5.04 19.61
N ILE A 171 -6.93 -4.56 18.87
CA ILE A 171 -6.91 -4.45 17.40
C ILE A 171 -5.92 -3.36 16.96
N ASP A 172 -5.87 -2.24 17.65
CA ASP A 172 -4.94 -1.13 17.38
C ASP A 172 -3.50 -1.54 17.60
N LEU A 173 -3.20 -2.19 18.73
CA LEU A 173 -1.86 -2.68 19.04
C LEU A 173 -1.39 -3.69 17.99
N GLU A 174 -2.28 -4.57 17.52
CA GLU A 174 -1.97 -5.50 16.43
C GLU A 174 -1.84 -4.78 15.07
N ALA A 175 -2.66 -3.77 14.77
CA ALA A 175 -2.56 -2.97 13.56
C ALA A 175 -1.23 -2.18 13.53
N GLN A 176 -0.79 -1.65 14.67
CA GLN A 176 0.51 -1.03 14.84
C GLN A 176 1.64 -2.03 14.61
N HIS A 177 1.53 -3.24 15.19
CA HIS A 177 2.53 -4.30 15.03
C HIS A 177 2.65 -4.78 13.58
N ARG A 178 1.54 -4.83 12.84
CA ARG A 178 1.51 -5.19 11.41
C ARG A 178 1.94 -4.03 10.51
N GLY A 179 1.55 -2.80 10.83
CA GLY A 179 1.88 -1.55 10.11
C GLY A 179 1.21 -1.37 8.75
N THR A 180 1.16 -2.43 7.93
CA THR A 180 0.52 -2.46 6.61
C THR A 180 0.00 -3.86 6.29
N SER A 181 -1.02 -3.96 5.43
CA SER A 181 -1.38 -5.23 4.80
C SER A 181 -0.29 -5.63 3.80
N VAL A 182 -0.05 -6.93 3.64
CA VAL A 182 0.94 -7.51 2.71
C VAL A 182 0.24 -8.34 1.65
N TYR A 183 0.49 -8.06 0.38
CA TYR A 183 -0.19 -8.62 -0.78
C TYR A 183 0.73 -9.57 -1.56
N PHE A 184 0.74 -10.83 -1.15
CA PHE A 184 1.41 -11.89 -1.89
C PHE A 184 0.56 -12.35 -3.09
N PRO A 185 1.18 -12.85 -4.17
CA PRO A 185 0.47 -13.64 -5.17
C PRO A 185 -0.39 -14.73 -4.53
N GLY A 186 -1.71 -14.62 -4.66
CA GLY A 186 -2.69 -15.57 -4.12
C GLY A 186 -2.99 -15.48 -2.62
N LYS A 187 -2.37 -14.56 -1.87
CA LYS A 187 -2.63 -14.43 -0.42
C LYS A 187 -2.43 -13.00 0.09
N VAL A 188 -3.36 -12.53 0.92
CA VAL A 188 -3.20 -11.27 1.67
C VAL A 188 -2.97 -11.59 3.14
N VAL A 189 -1.98 -10.94 3.76
CA VAL A 189 -1.84 -10.87 5.22
C VAL A 189 -2.37 -9.51 5.65
N PRO A 190 -3.62 -9.42 6.14
CA PRO A 190 -4.25 -8.13 6.36
C PRO A 190 -3.75 -7.45 7.63
N MET A 191 -3.68 -6.12 7.62
CA MET A 191 -3.39 -5.31 8.81
C MET A 191 -4.53 -5.42 9.84
N LEU A 192 -5.78 -5.40 9.37
CA LEU A 192 -6.96 -5.45 10.20
C LEU A 192 -7.74 -6.76 9.99
N PRO A 193 -8.45 -7.25 11.02
CA PRO A 193 -9.27 -8.44 10.86
C PRO A 193 -10.41 -8.24 9.85
N GLU A 194 -10.80 -9.31 9.15
CA GLU A 194 -11.81 -9.26 8.08
C GLU A 194 -13.17 -8.69 8.51
N THR A 195 -13.55 -8.86 9.78
CA THR A 195 -14.77 -8.26 10.34
C THR A 195 -14.76 -6.73 10.25
N ILE A 196 -13.58 -6.11 10.26
CA ILE A 196 -13.39 -4.67 10.07
C ILE A 196 -13.12 -4.39 8.60
N SER A 197 -12.06 -5.00 8.03
CA SER A 197 -11.56 -4.66 6.69
C SER A 197 -12.54 -5.01 5.57
N ASN A 198 -13.19 -6.18 5.61
CA ASN A 198 -14.06 -6.67 4.54
C ASN A 198 -15.56 -6.43 4.81
N ASP A 199 -15.95 -6.05 6.02
CA ASP A 199 -17.35 -5.84 6.37
C ASP A 199 -17.66 -4.45 6.93
N LEU A 200 -17.30 -4.15 8.18
CA LEU A 200 -17.75 -2.91 8.85
C LEU A 200 -17.23 -1.64 8.19
N CYS A 201 -15.96 -1.64 7.76
CA CYS A 201 -15.32 -0.49 7.14
C CYS A 201 -15.43 -0.51 5.60
N SER A 202 -15.36 -1.70 4.98
CA SER A 202 -15.47 -1.82 3.51
C SER A 202 -16.73 -1.11 3.01
N LEU A 203 -16.57 -0.20 2.05
CA LEU A 203 -17.61 0.67 1.49
C LEU A 203 -18.56 -0.07 0.52
N ARG A 204 -19.08 -1.22 0.96
CA ARG A 204 -19.93 -2.14 0.20
C ARG A 204 -21.18 -1.45 -0.36
N PRO A 205 -21.63 -1.85 -1.57
CA PRO A 205 -22.76 -1.24 -2.22
C PRO A 205 -24.07 -1.49 -1.46
N ASN A 206 -24.99 -0.53 -1.51
CA ASN A 206 -26.34 -0.59 -0.97
C ASN A 206 -26.45 -0.78 0.55
N VAL A 207 -25.36 -0.63 1.29
CA VAL A 207 -25.36 -0.64 2.77
C VAL A 207 -24.77 0.67 3.28
N GLU A 208 -25.30 1.17 4.40
CA GLU A 208 -24.76 2.37 5.02
C GLU A 208 -23.40 2.09 5.66
N ARG A 209 -22.46 3.02 5.46
CA ARG A 209 -21.09 2.97 5.96
C ARG A 209 -20.65 4.33 6.47
N LEU A 210 -19.85 4.33 7.55
CA LEU A 210 -19.28 5.53 8.14
C LEU A 210 -18.03 5.93 7.37
N VAL A 211 -17.89 7.21 7.08
CA VAL A 211 -16.76 7.74 6.32
C VAL A 211 -16.18 9.01 6.93
N GLN A 212 -14.89 9.23 6.71
CA GLN A 212 -14.28 10.56 6.76
C GLN A 212 -14.14 11.08 5.33
N SER A 213 -14.80 12.20 5.06
CA SER A 213 -14.92 12.74 3.71
C SER A 213 -14.02 13.96 3.51
N VAL A 214 -13.34 14.00 2.37
CA VAL A 214 -12.61 15.17 1.84
C VAL A 214 -13.40 15.70 0.65
N ILE A 215 -13.87 16.94 0.77
CA ILE A 215 -14.72 17.61 -0.23
C ILE A 215 -13.90 18.75 -0.82
N ILE A 216 -13.65 18.70 -2.12
CA ILE A 216 -12.72 19.60 -2.80
C ILE A 216 -13.42 20.30 -3.97
N ASP A 217 -13.48 21.62 -3.92
CA ASP A 217 -13.91 22.44 -5.06
C ASP A 217 -12.70 22.77 -5.94
N PHE A 218 -12.81 22.49 -7.23
CA PHE A 218 -11.85 22.83 -8.27
C PHE A 218 -12.45 23.83 -9.25
N ASP A 219 -11.62 24.73 -9.77
CA ASP A 219 -12.01 25.56 -10.90
C ASP A 219 -11.99 24.79 -12.23
N SER A 220 -12.34 25.46 -13.33
CA SER A 220 -12.40 24.88 -14.67
C SER A 220 -11.05 24.39 -15.21
N ARG A 221 -9.93 24.74 -14.55
CA ARG A 221 -8.56 24.33 -14.91
C ARG A 221 -8.00 23.25 -13.97
N GLY A 222 -8.81 22.75 -13.02
CA GLY A 222 -8.37 21.77 -12.03
C GLY A 222 -7.55 22.37 -10.88
N LYS A 223 -7.56 23.70 -10.68
CA LYS A 223 -6.90 24.29 -9.50
C LYS A 223 -7.82 24.19 -8.30
N ARG A 224 -7.29 23.65 -7.21
CA ARG A 224 -8.00 23.53 -5.92
C ARG A 224 -8.36 24.90 -5.36
N LYS A 225 -9.65 25.12 -5.05
CA LYS A 225 -10.19 26.39 -4.56
C LYS A 225 -10.65 26.33 -3.11
N ARG A 226 -11.34 25.25 -2.73
CA ARG A 226 -11.88 25.08 -1.37
C ARG A 226 -11.74 23.62 -0.96
N VAL A 227 -11.50 23.41 0.33
CA VAL A 227 -11.49 22.09 0.95
C VAL A 227 -12.38 22.12 2.19
N LYS A 228 -13.22 21.10 2.34
CA LYS A 228 -14.00 20.84 3.56
C LYS A 228 -13.82 19.38 3.97
N PHE A 229 -13.71 19.15 5.28
CA PHE A 229 -13.67 17.82 5.87
C PHE A 229 -14.96 17.56 6.65
N ALA A 230 -15.48 16.33 6.58
CA ALA A 230 -16.70 15.96 7.29
C ALA A 230 -16.69 14.49 7.72
N ASP A 231 -17.16 14.22 8.93
CA ASP A 231 -17.63 12.90 9.32
C ASP A 231 -18.98 12.64 8.64
N GLY A 232 -19.14 11.48 8.00
CA GLY A 232 -20.29 11.22 7.14
C GLY A 232 -20.80 9.79 7.16
N VAL A 233 -21.95 9.62 6.53
CA VAL A 233 -22.56 8.33 6.21
C VAL A 233 -22.84 8.30 4.71
N ILE A 234 -22.37 7.27 4.02
CA ILE A 234 -22.69 7.03 2.61
C ILE A 234 -23.47 5.72 2.47
N ARG A 235 -24.15 5.60 1.33
CA ARG A 235 -24.60 4.31 0.79
C ARG A 235 -24.09 4.21 -0.64
N SER A 236 -23.02 3.45 -0.86
CA SER A 236 -22.44 3.29 -2.21
C SER A 236 -23.49 2.78 -3.19
N ALA A 237 -23.61 3.45 -4.33
CA ALA A 237 -24.56 3.10 -5.40
C ALA A 237 -24.10 1.91 -6.25
N GLY A 238 -22.85 1.47 -6.09
CA GLY A 238 -22.29 0.34 -6.82
C GLY A 238 -20.83 0.10 -6.49
N ARG A 239 -20.44 -1.18 -6.48
CA ARG A 239 -19.06 -1.63 -6.54
C ARG A 239 -18.71 -1.84 -8.00
N LEU A 240 -17.88 -0.97 -8.55
CA LEU A 240 -17.47 -1.02 -9.95
C LEU A 240 -16.03 -1.53 -10.03
N THR A 241 -15.66 -2.10 -11.17
CA THR A 241 -14.25 -2.41 -11.46
C THR A 241 -13.61 -1.38 -12.37
N TYR A 242 -12.29 -1.24 -12.31
CA TYR A 242 -11.54 -0.38 -13.22
C TYR A 242 -11.88 -0.65 -14.68
N ARG A 243 -12.02 -1.93 -15.05
CA ARG A 243 -12.40 -2.35 -16.41
C ARG A 243 -13.80 -1.86 -16.80
N GLN A 244 -14.79 -2.00 -15.92
CA GLN A 244 -16.15 -1.54 -16.18
C GLN A 244 -16.21 -0.02 -16.40
N VAL A 245 -15.51 0.74 -15.56
CA VAL A 245 -15.48 2.20 -15.67
C VAL A 245 -14.75 2.64 -16.93
N SER A 246 -13.58 2.07 -17.22
CA SER A 246 -12.81 2.35 -18.44
C SER A 246 -13.65 2.13 -19.70
N GLN A 247 -14.41 1.03 -19.78
CA GLN A 247 -15.31 0.74 -20.91
C GLN A 247 -16.42 1.79 -21.07
N VAL A 248 -17.00 2.26 -19.96
CA VAL A 248 -18.04 3.31 -19.98
C VAL A 248 -17.47 4.65 -20.47
N LEU A 249 -16.23 4.98 -20.08
CA LEU A 249 -15.57 6.22 -20.47
C LEU A 249 -15.14 6.21 -21.95
N ALA A 250 -14.73 5.05 -22.46
CA ALA A 250 -14.38 4.85 -23.87
C ALA A 250 -15.60 4.90 -24.84
N GLY A 251 -16.81 5.18 -24.35
CA GLY A 251 -18.02 5.22 -25.17
C GLY A 251 -18.67 3.86 -25.41
N GLY A 252 -18.26 2.81 -24.67
CA GLY A 252 -18.87 1.49 -24.72
C GLY A 252 -20.38 1.51 -24.39
N SER A 253 -21.10 0.54 -24.97
CA SER A 253 -22.52 0.31 -24.70
C SER A 253 -22.80 0.22 -23.19
N LYS A 254 -23.62 1.15 -22.67
CA LYS A 254 -23.97 1.25 -21.24
C LYS A 254 -24.66 0.00 -20.68
N LYS A 255 -25.19 -0.88 -21.53
CA LYS A 255 -25.86 -2.13 -21.11
C LYS A 255 -24.87 -3.26 -20.83
N ASP A 256 -23.69 -3.24 -21.44
CA ASP A 256 -22.78 -4.40 -21.42
C ASP A 256 -21.75 -4.34 -20.28
N ALA A 257 -21.47 -3.16 -19.72
CA ALA A 257 -20.48 -2.97 -18.65
C ALA A 257 -21.00 -3.22 -17.22
N GLY A 258 -22.31 -3.42 -17.03
CA GLY A 258 -22.90 -3.64 -15.68
C GLY A 258 -22.87 -2.41 -14.74
N VAL A 259 -22.62 -1.21 -15.27
CA VAL A 259 -22.56 0.05 -14.48
C VAL A 259 -23.96 0.67 -14.37
N PRO A 260 -24.42 1.09 -13.17
CA PRO A 260 -25.74 1.72 -13.02
C PRO A 260 -25.90 2.99 -13.87
N LYS A 261 -26.95 3.07 -14.68
CA LYS A 261 -27.18 4.22 -15.60
C LYS A 261 -27.13 5.58 -14.92
N LYS A 262 -27.62 5.65 -13.68
CA LYS A 262 -27.67 6.88 -12.87
C LYS A 262 -26.29 7.44 -12.51
N VAL A 263 -25.24 6.61 -12.43
CA VAL A 263 -23.89 7.06 -12.06
C VAL A 263 -23.05 7.48 -13.26
N VAL A 264 -23.47 7.14 -14.49
CA VAL A 264 -22.69 7.43 -15.70
C VAL A 264 -22.42 8.93 -15.90
N PRO A 265 -23.38 9.87 -15.69
CA PRO A 265 -23.09 11.29 -15.77
C PRO A 265 -22.02 11.75 -14.77
N MET A 266 -22.06 11.23 -13.54
CA MET A 266 -21.04 11.48 -12.51
C MET A 266 -19.67 10.97 -12.95
N LEU A 267 -19.58 9.75 -13.50
CA LEU A 267 -18.32 9.19 -14.00
C LEU A 267 -17.72 10.00 -15.15
N LYS A 268 -18.55 10.56 -16.03
CA LYS A 268 -18.07 11.47 -17.10
C LYS A 268 -17.55 12.78 -16.53
N ALA A 269 -18.21 13.34 -15.52
CA ALA A 269 -17.71 14.53 -14.82
C ALA A 269 -16.39 14.24 -14.09
N ALA A 270 -16.28 13.05 -13.50
CA ALA A 270 -15.06 12.56 -12.87
C ALA A 270 -13.90 12.44 -13.87
N ASP A 271 -14.13 11.86 -15.05
CA ASP A 271 -13.11 11.75 -16.09
C ASP A 271 -12.65 13.12 -16.61
N ALA A 272 -13.58 14.05 -16.81
CA ALA A 272 -13.23 15.42 -17.17
C ALA A 272 -12.40 16.11 -16.07
N LEU A 273 -12.67 15.84 -14.79
CA LEU A 273 -11.84 16.35 -13.70
C LEU A 273 -10.46 15.69 -13.69
N ARG A 274 -10.38 14.36 -13.85
CA ARG A 274 -9.11 13.60 -13.95
C ARG A 274 -8.17 14.24 -14.97
N GLU A 275 -8.64 14.48 -16.20
CA GLU A 275 -7.81 15.07 -17.26
C GLU A 275 -7.21 16.42 -16.84
N ARG A 276 -7.97 17.25 -16.12
CA ARG A 276 -7.48 18.54 -15.63
C ARG A 276 -6.43 18.34 -14.53
N LEU A 277 -6.63 17.40 -13.62
CA LEU A 277 -5.68 17.10 -12.54
C LEU A 277 -4.38 16.50 -13.09
N GLU A 278 -4.47 15.57 -14.05
CA GLU A 278 -3.32 15.01 -14.76
C GLU A 278 -2.51 16.12 -15.44
N LEU A 279 -3.16 17.02 -16.18
CA LEU A 279 -2.48 18.15 -16.82
C LEU A 279 -1.80 19.06 -15.79
N GLN A 280 -2.42 19.31 -14.63
CA GLN A 280 -1.78 20.08 -13.56
C GLN A 280 -0.57 19.34 -12.98
N ARG A 281 -0.68 18.03 -12.74
CA ARG A 281 0.39 17.19 -12.19
C ARG A 281 1.58 17.05 -13.14
N GLN A 282 1.31 16.88 -14.43
CA GLN A 282 2.31 16.93 -15.50
C GLN A 282 2.97 18.32 -15.55
N ARG A 283 2.16 19.38 -15.51
CA ARG A 283 2.68 20.75 -15.45
C ARG A 283 3.47 21.03 -14.19
N ARG A 284 3.33 20.32 -13.08
CA ARG A 284 4.20 20.45 -11.91
C ARG A 284 5.54 19.73 -12.07
N GLY A 285 5.65 18.80 -13.02
CA GLY A 285 6.84 17.98 -13.22
C GLY A 285 6.82 16.68 -12.41
N SER A 286 5.66 16.19 -11.98
CA SER A 286 5.54 14.87 -11.31
C SER A 286 6.18 13.80 -12.18
N LEU A 287 6.89 12.85 -11.63
CA LEU A 287 7.48 11.75 -12.39
C LEU A 287 6.46 10.61 -12.48
N ASP A 288 6.18 10.11 -13.68
CA ASP A 288 5.24 8.99 -13.90
C ASP A 288 5.96 7.91 -14.70
N PHE A 289 6.29 6.82 -14.03
CA PHE A 289 6.92 5.65 -14.63
C PHE A 289 5.80 4.64 -14.88
N ASP A 290 5.22 4.65 -16.08
CA ASP A 290 4.19 3.69 -16.48
C ASP A 290 4.86 2.32 -16.73
N LEU A 291 5.28 1.67 -15.65
CA LEU A 291 5.96 0.38 -15.65
C LEU A 291 4.91 -0.71 -15.46
N PRO A 292 4.74 -1.63 -16.43
CA PRO A 292 3.79 -2.73 -16.28
C PRO A 292 4.23 -3.65 -15.13
N GLU A 293 3.32 -3.91 -14.20
CA GLU A 293 3.52 -4.88 -13.12
C GLU A 293 2.98 -6.26 -13.53
N PRO A 294 3.74 -7.34 -13.30
CA PRO A 294 3.30 -8.69 -13.64
C PRO A 294 2.29 -9.23 -12.63
N ILE A 295 1.20 -9.78 -13.13
CA ILE A 295 0.19 -10.52 -12.36
C ILE A 295 0.45 -12.01 -12.51
N VAL A 296 0.70 -12.68 -11.39
CA VAL A 296 0.90 -14.13 -11.34
C VAL A 296 -0.46 -14.84 -11.23
N LEU A 297 -0.74 -15.75 -12.17
CA LEU A 297 -1.90 -16.62 -12.14
C LEU A 297 -1.53 -17.92 -11.42
N LEU A 298 -2.31 -18.28 -10.41
CA LEU A 298 -2.08 -19.45 -9.58
C LEU A 298 -3.28 -20.41 -9.63
N ASP A 299 -3.03 -21.71 -9.52
CA ASP A 299 -4.08 -22.69 -9.24
C ASP A 299 -4.44 -22.75 -7.73
N VAL A 300 -5.32 -23.68 -7.36
CA VAL A 300 -5.79 -23.87 -5.98
C VAL A 300 -4.69 -24.35 -5.02
N ASP A 301 -3.66 -25.01 -5.54
CA ASP A 301 -2.53 -25.51 -4.76
C ASP A 301 -1.40 -24.46 -4.67
N GLY A 302 -1.53 -23.34 -5.37
CA GLY A 302 -0.57 -22.25 -5.40
C GLY A 302 0.57 -22.45 -6.42
N ALA A 303 0.39 -23.36 -7.38
CA ALA A 303 1.30 -23.52 -8.51
C ALA A 303 1.03 -22.45 -9.57
N VAL A 304 2.10 -22.00 -10.26
CA VAL A 304 1.97 -20.98 -11.30
C VAL A 304 1.36 -21.61 -12.56
N THR A 305 0.23 -21.07 -12.99
CA THR A 305 -0.45 -21.47 -14.24
C THR A 305 -0.20 -20.49 -15.39
N GLY A 306 0.21 -19.27 -15.06
CA GLY A 306 0.54 -18.25 -16.07
C GLY A 306 0.98 -16.94 -15.44
N MET A 307 1.39 -16.00 -16.29
CA MET A 307 1.61 -14.61 -15.94
C MET A 307 0.98 -13.70 -16.98
N THR A 308 0.40 -12.60 -16.52
CA THR A 308 -0.16 -11.57 -17.39
C THR A 308 0.28 -10.19 -16.92
N ILE A 309 -0.03 -9.17 -17.70
CA ILE A 309 0.20 -7.77 -17.37
C ILE A 309 -1.14 -7.09 -17.53
N GLU A 310 -1.57 -6.37 -16.49
CA GLU A 310 -2.75 -5.52 -16.60
C GLU A 310 -2.32 -4.07 -16.86
N PRO A 311 -2.68 -3.49 -18.01
CA PRO A 311 -2.32 -2.11 -18.31
C PRO A 311 -3.12 -1.14 -17.44
N ARG A 312 -2.44 -0.11 -16.95
CA ARG A 312 -3.05 1.01 -16.22
C ARG A 312 -3.96 1.82 -17.16
N ASN A 313 -5.27 1.71 -16.98
CA ASN A 313 -6.29 2.38 -17.79
C ASN A 313 -6.78 3.71 -17.18
N SER A 314 -7.70 4.40 -17.86
CA SER A 314 -8.23 5.72 -17.44
C SER A 314 -8.92 5.69 -16.06
N ALA A 315 -9.56 4.59 -15.69
CA ALA A 315 -10.20 4.45 -14.38
C ALA A 315 -9.17 4.35 -13.24
N HIS A 316 -8.06 3.64 -13.46
CA HIS A 316 -6.95 3.61 -12.50
C HIS A 316 -6.38 5.02 -12.27
N ARG A 317 -6.10 5.73 -13.36
CA ARG A 317 -5.59 7.11 -13.31
C ARG A 317 -6.58 8.07 -12.63
N MET A 318 -7.88 7.89 -12.86
CA MET A 318 -8.93 8.68 -12.20
C MET A 318 -8.86 8.56 -10.68
N ILE A 319 -8.89 7.34 -10.17
CA ILE A 319 -8.85 7.09 -8.72
C ILE A 319 -7.55 7.62 -8.13
N GLU A 320 -6.42 7.38 -8.79
CA GLU A 320 -5.12 7.87 -8.33
C GLU A 320 -5.08 9.40 -8.18
N GLU A 321 -5.52 10.16 -9.19
CA GLU A 321 -5.55 11.63 -9.12
C GLU A 321 -6.45 12.13 -7.98
N PHE A 322 -7.58 11.47 -7.76
CA PHE A 322 -8.50 11.85 -6.69
C PHE A 322 -7.94 11.54 -5.30
N MET A 323 -7.29 10.39 -5.15
CA MET A 323 -6.62 10.04 -3.89
C MET A 323 -5.45 10.98 -3.61
N ILE A 324 -4.64 11.32 -4.63
CA ILE A 324 -3.56 12.31 -4.48
C ILE A 324 -4.13 13.66 -4.06
N ALA A 325 -5.19 14.15 -4.71
CA ALA A 325 -5.81 15.41 -4.35
C ALA A 325 -6.35 15.45 -2.91
N ALA A 326 -6.95 14.34 -2.43
CA ALA A 326 -7.41 14.20 -1.06
C ALA A 326 -6.23 14.19 -0.06
N ASN A 327 -5.18 13.42 -0.36
CA ASN A 327 -3.97 13.31 0.43
C ASN A 327 -3.23 14.66 0.58
N GLU A 328 -3.07 15.41 -0.52
CA GLU A 328 -2.52 16.78 -0.52
C GLU A 328 -3.41 17.72 0.33
N ALA A 329 -4.74 17.64 0.16
CA ALA A 329 -5.67 18.49 0.91
C ALA A 329 -5.62 18.26 2.42
N VAL A 330 -5.47 17.01 2.85
CA VAL A 330 -5.30 16.65 4.27
C VAL A 330 -3.95 17.13 4.79
N ALA A 331 -2.86 16.91 4.05
CA ALA A 331 -1.52 17.37 4.43
C ALA A 331 -1.47 18.89 4.65
N ASP A 332 -1.98 19.65 3.69
CA ASP A 332 -2.06 21.12 3.78
C ASP A 332 -2.96 21.59 4.93
N HIS A 333 -3.95 20.78 5.32
CA HIS A 333 -4.79 21.12 6.45
C HIS A 333 -4.06 20.97 7.79
N PHE A 334 -3.25 19.91 7.96
CA PHE A 334 -2.41 19.75 9.14
C PHE A 334 -1.40 20.90 9.27
N ILE A 335 -0.72 21.24 8.17
CA ILE A 335 0.30 22.30 8.14
C ILE A 335 -0.32 23.66 8.49
N ARG A 336 -1.46 24.01 7.88
CA ARG A 336 -2.14 25.28 8.19
C ARG A 336 -2.57 25.43 9.65
N HIS A 337 -2.73 24.32 10.37
CA HIS A 337 -3.10 24.33 11.78
C HIS A 337 -1.93 24.00 12.72
N GLY A 338 -0.69 23.95 12.21
CA GLY A 338 0.49 23.61 12.99
C GLY A 338 0.40 22.25 13.68
N ARG A 339 -0.28 21.28 13.06
CA ARG A 339 -0.40 19.92 13.60
C ARG A 339 0.67 19.01 13.01
N HIS A 340 1.40 18.33 13.88
CA HIS A 340 2.18 17.16 13.47
C HIS A 340 1.25 16.05 12.98
N ALA A 341 1.70 15.36 11.93
CA ALA A 341 1.01 14.25 11.30
C ALA A 341 2.04 13.32 10.66
N LEU A 342 1.61 12.16 10.16
CA LEU A 342 2.50 11.30 9.38
C LEU A 342 2.49 11.74 7.93
N PHE A 343 3.40 12.65 7.59
CA PHE A 343 3.67 13.07 6.22
C PHE A 343 4.42 11.97 5.48
N ARG A 344 4.14 11.85 4.19
CA ARG A 344 4.84 10.96 3.27
C ARG A 344 5.76 11.83 2.43
N ILE A 345 7.04 11.81 2.76
CA ILE A 345 8.04 12.67 2.12
C ILE A 345 8.89 11.86 1.17
N HIS A 346 9.36 12.51 0.12
CA HIS A 346 10.26 11.93 -0.86
C HIS A 346 11.26 13.02 -1.21
N GLU A 347 12.46 12.91 -0.65
CA GLU A 347 13.52 13.91 -0.80
C GLU A 347 14.12 13.89 -2.21
N ALA A 348 14.80 14.98 -2.57
CA ALA A 348 15.51 15.05 -3.85
C ALA A 348 16.59 13.96 -3.97
N PRO A 349 16.88 13.49 -5.19
CA PRO A 349 17.97 12.57 -5.46
C PRO A 349 19.32 13.02 -4.91
N GLU A 350 20.21 12.06 -4.65
CA GLU A 350 21.61 12.35 -4.31
C GLU A 350 22.38 12.80 -5.56
N GLU A 351 23.25 13.80 -5.41
CA GLU A 351 24.02 14.41 -6.51
C GLU A 351 24.84 13.36 -7.29
N ASP A 352 25.41 12.36 -6.60
CA ASP A 352 26.22 11.31 -7.23
C ASP A 352 25.40 10.44 -8.20
N ARG A 353 24.14 10.17 -7.86
CA ARG A 353 23.21 9.43 -8.73
C ARG A 353 22.76 10.29 -9.90
N VAL A 354 22.53 11.58 -9.68
CA VAL A 354 22.18 12.53 -10.75
C VAL A 354 23.34 12.66 -11.74
N ALA A 355 24.59 12.72 -11.26
CA ALA A 355 25.78 12.76 -12.11
C ALA A 355 25.86 11.54 -13.04
N ARG A 356 25.64 10.32 -12.52
CA ARG A 356 25.62 9.09 -13.33
C ARG A 356 24.50 9.07 -14.37
N LEU A 357 23.32 9.58 -14.01
CA LEU A 357 22.22 9.72 -14.96
C LEU A 357 22.62 10.69 -16.09
N ARG A 358 23.21 11.83 -15.75
CA ARG A 358 23.69 12.83 -16.70
C ARG A 358 24.73 12.25 -17.66
N GLU A 359 25.74 11.55 -17.16
CA GLU A 359 26.76 10.87 -17.98
C GLU A 359 26.12 9.90 -18.98
N THR A 360 25.11 9.16 -18.52
CA THR A 360 24.42 8.19 -19.38
C THR A 360 23.59 8.88 -20.47
N VAL A 361 22.85 9.93 -20.12
CA VAL A 361 22.12 10.75 -21.09
C VAL A 361 23.07 11.32 -22.16
N GLN A 362 24.23 11.83 -21.74
CA GLN A 362 25.25 12.36 -22.65
C GLN A 362 25.86 11.27 -23.56
N SER A 363 26.01 10.04 -23.05
CA SER A 363 26.51 8.90 -23.83
C SER A 363 25.59 8.50 -24.99
N PHE A 364 24.29 8.80 -24.89
CA PHE A 364 23.31 8.60 -25.98
C PHE A 364 23.24 9.77 -26.98
N GLY A 365 24.29 10.63 -27.02
CA GLY A 365 24.41 11.70 -28.00
C GLY A 365 23.73 13.02 -27.62
N LEU A 366 23.13 13.12 -26.43
CA LEU A 366 22.52 14.34 -25.92
C LEU A 366 23.50 15.16 -25.06
N LYS A 367 24.61 15.59 -25.68
CA LYS A 367 25.72 16.26 -24.97
C LYS A 367 25.35 17.63 -24.37
N ASP A 368 24.41 18.33 -24.98
CA ASP A 368 23.98 19.67 -24.57
C ASP A 368 22.86 19.66 -23.52
N VAL A 369 22.43 18.47 -23.06
CA VAL A 369 21.40 18.38 -22.01
C VAL A 369 21.98 18.87 -20.70
N HIS A 370 21.41 19.97 -20.22
CA HIS A 370 21.68 20.49 -18.90
C HIS A 370 20.77 19.80 -17.87
N LEU A 371 21.36 19.00 -17.00
CA LEU A 371 20.71 18.46 -15.81
C LEU A 371 21.54 18.92 -14.61
N PRO A 372 21.08 19.84 -13.75
CA PRO A 372 21.89 20.33 -12.63
C PRO A 372 22.16 19.24 -11.57
N PRO A 373 23.13 19.42 -10.65
CA PRO A 373 23.41 18.43 -9.58
C PRO A 373 22.21 18.19 -8.66
N GLU A 374 21.45 19.25 -8.36
CA GLU A 374 20.20 19.21 -7.61
C GLU A 374 19.03 19.55 -8.54
N PRO A 375 18.50 18.57 -9.32
CA PRO A 375 17.45 18.84 -10.27
C PRO A 375 16.09 18.94 -9.59
N THR A 376 15.23 19.78 -10.14
CA THR A 376 13.80 19.77 -9.86
C THR A 376 13.14 18.52 -10.47
N PRO A 377 11.95 18.11 -9.98
CA PRO A 377 11.19 17.02 -10.60
C PRO A 377 10.90 17.27 -12.09
N ARG A 378 10.64 18.53 -12.47
CA ARG A 378 10.42 18.93 -13.86
C ARG A 378 11.66 18.68 -14.71
N GLU A 379 12.85 19.10 -14.28
CA GLU A 379 14.07 18.91 -15.08
C GLU A 379 14.36 17.42 -15.33
N LEU A 380 14.10 16.55 -14.35
CA LEU A 380 14.21 15.09 -14.56
C LEU A 380 13.14 14.55 -15.51
N ARG A 381 11.92 15.08 -15.47
CA ARG A 381 10.89 14.76 -16.46
C ARG A 381 11.29 15.21 -17.85
N ASP A 382 11.77 16.45 -18.01
CA ASP A 382 12.18 17.01 -19.29
C ASP A 382 13.28 16.15 -19.91
N VAL A 383 14.23 15.64 -19.11
CA VAL A 383 15.23 14.67 -19.56
C VAL A 383 14.59 13.39 -20.09
N MET A 384 13.60 12.80 -19.40
CA MET A 384 12.91 11.60 -19.89
C MET A 384 12.11 11.90 -21.17
N ASP A 385 11.51 13.08 -21.28
CA ASP A 385 10.70 13.49 -22.41
C ASP A 385 11.54 13.59 -23.71
N LEU A 386 12.84 13.88 -23.62
CA LEU A 386 13.76 13.84 -24.77
C LEU A 386 13.93 12.45 -25.40
N PHE A 387 13.69 11.39 -24.61
CA PHE A 387 13.80 10.01 -25.06
C PHE A 387 12.46 9.41 -25.49
N GLN A 388 11.35 10.15 -25.45
CA GLN A 388 10.05 9.64 -25.87
C GLN A 388 10.09 9.16 -27.33
N GLY A 389 9.56 7.95 -27.56
CA GLY A 389 9.60 7.29 -28.86
C GLY A 389 10.95 6.69 -29.26
N ARG A 390 11.99 6.77 -28.41
CA ARG A 390 13.32 6.20 -28.67
C ARG A 390 13.52 4.85 -27.96
N PRO A 391 14.33 3.93 -28.52
CA PRO A 391 14.59 2.61 -27.91
C PRO A 391 15.33 2.69 -26.57
N GLU A 392 15.99 3.81 -26.26
CA GLU A 392 16.72 4.02 -25.00
C GLU A 392 15.82 4.41 -23.82
N LEU A 393 14.56 4.82 -24.08
CA LEU A 393 13.63 5.28 -23.05
C LEU A 393 13.50 4.31 -21.87
N PRO A 394 13.37 2.98 -22.05
CA PRO A 394 13.27 2.06 -20.91
C PRO A 394 14.49 2.09 -20.00
N VAL A 395 15.69 2.24 -20.58
CA VAL A 395 16.95 2.33 -19.81
C VAL A 395 16.99 3.64 -19.04
N ILE A 396 16.68 4.76 -19.69
CA ILE A 396 16.64 6.08 -19.04
C ILE A 396 15.59 6.12 -17.94
N ALA A 397 14.37 5.62 -18.18
CA ALA A 397 13.32 5.54 -17.17
C ALA A 397 13.77 4.72 -15.95
N GLN A 398 14.40 3.57 -16.17
CA GLN A 398 14.90 2.74 -15.07
C GLN A 398 16.04 3.42 -14.31
N MET A 399 16.94 4.13 -14.99
CA MET A 399 18.03 4.87 -14.36
C MET A 399 17.52 6.07 -13.56
N THR A 400 16.60 6.86 -14.11
CA THR A 400 15.93 7.95 -13.39
C THR A 400 15.24 7.43 -12.14
N LEU A 401 14.52 6.31 -12.22
CA LEU A 401 13.88 5.68 -11.05
C LEU A 401 14.91 5.26 -9.98
N ARG A 402 16.07 4.73 -10.39
CA ARG A 402 17.15 4.36 -9.45
C ARG A 402 17.87 5.56 -8.84
N THR A 403 17.81 6.72 -9.48
CA THR A 403 18.33 7.98 -8.95
C THR A 403 17.49 8.52 -7.81
N MET A 404 16.18 8.23 -7.81
CA MET A 404 15.24 8.66 -6.76
C MET A 404 15.51 7.99 -5.41
N LYS A 405 15.16 8.71 -4.34
CA LYS A 405 15.18 8.18 -2.97
C LYS A 405 13.94 7.32 -2.72
N GLN A 406 14.01 6.48 -1.69
CA GLN A 406 12.79 5.84 -1.19
C GLN A 406 11.98 6.87 -0.41
N ALA A 407 10.67 6.93 -0.67
CA ALA A 407 9.78 7.74 0.14
C ALA A 407 9.68 7.17 1.57
N ARG A 408 9.49 8.03 2.56
CA ARG A 408 9.43 7.65 3.98
C ARG A 408 8.37 8.45 4.73
N TYR A 409 7.95 7.92 5.88
CA TYR A 409 7.12 8.68 6.80
C TYR A 409 7.96 9.62 7.66
N SER A 410 7.44 10.82 7.93
CA SER A 410 8.06 11.86 8.75
C SER A 410 6.99 12.66 9.48
N ILE A 411 7.32 13.19 10.66
CA ILE A 411 6.44 14.17 11.34
C ILE A 411 6.67 15.60 10.86
N ASP A 412 7.83 15.84 10.25
CA ASP A 412 8.18 17.10 9.61
C ASP A 412 7.78 17.05 8.15
N PRO A 413 6.94 17.99 7.68
CA PRO A 413 6.55 18.05 6.29
C PRO A 413 7.75 18.44 5.42
N ALA A 414 7.86 17.76 4.28
CA ALA A 414 8.82 18.07 3.24
C ALA A 414 8.22 17.69 1.88
N ILE A 415 8.93 18.08 0.82
CA ILE A 415 8.55 17.77 -0.56
C ILE A 415 8.32 16.26 -0.76
N HIS A 416 7.34 15.93 -1.60
CA HIS A 416 7.28 14.63 -2.23
C HIS A 416 7.76 14.74 -3.68
N PHE A 417 9.07 14.60 -3.88
CA PHE A 417 9.78 14.86 -5.13
C PHE A 417 9.16 14.13 -6.33
N GLY A 418 8.90 12.82 -6.21
CA GLY A 418 8.28 12.05 -7.29
C GLY A 418 6.88 12.52 -7.72
N LEU A 419 6.13 13.17 -6.82
CA LEU A 419 4.79 13.71 -7.11
C LEU A 419 4.85 15.21 -7.48
N ALA A 420 6.03 15.83 -7.39
CA ALA A 420 6.23 17.27 -7.55
C ALA A 420 5.25 18.11 -6.71
N THR A 421 5.10 17.75 -5.43
CA THR A 421 4.22 18.45 -4.50
C THR A 421 4.95 18.80 -3.21
N GLU A 422 4.69 19.98 -2.66
CA GLU A 422 5.39 20.52 -1.49
C GLU A 422 5.10 19.73 -0.23
N THR A 423 3.89 19.16 -0.12
CA THR A 423 3.43 18.46 1.07
C THR A 423 2.52 17.31 0.67
N TYR A 424 2.65 16.18 1.35
CA TYR A 424 1.86 14.98 1.06
C TYR A 424 1.76 14.10 2.30
N CYS A 425 0.62 13.44 2.48
CA CYS A 425 0.42 12.45 3.54
C CYS A 425 -0.48 11.33 3.02
N HIS A 426 -0.36 10.12 3.56
CA HIS A 426 -1.33 9.07 3.23
C HIS A 426 -2.55 9.20 4.14
N PHE A 427 -3.75 9.25 3.54
CA PHE A 427 -5.03 9.32 4.23
C PHE A 427 -6.09 8.38 3.66
N THR A 428 -5.94 7.95 2.39
CA THR A 428 -7.00 7.30 1.61
C THR A 428 -7.04 5.78 1.72
N SER A 429 -6.25 5.14 2.59
CA SER A 429 -6.26 3.67 2.75
C SER A 429 -6.07 3.18 4.19
N PRO A 430 -6.88 3.63 5.16
CA PRO A 430 -6.76 3.26 6.57
C PRO A 430 -7.09 1.80 6.89
N ILE A 431 -7.74 1.05 5.98
CA ILE A 431 -7.97 -0.39 6.18
C ILE A 431 -6.65 -1.18 6.09
N ARG A 432 -5.71 -0.70 5.28
CA ARG A 432 -4.48 -1.42 4.93
C ARG A 432 -3.19 -0.71 5.30
N ARG A 433 -3.22 0.53 5.78
CA ARG A 433 -2.04 1.30 6.21
C ARG A 433 -2.28 1.97 7.56
N TYR A 434 -1.42 1.68 8.53
CA TYR A 434 -1.50 2.27 9.87
C TYR A 434 -1.23 3.80 9.88
N PRO A 435 -0.34 4.36 9.02
CA PRO A 435 -0.17 5.80 8.91
C PRO A 435 -1.46 6.56 8.57
N ASP A 436 -2.28 6.01 7.67
CA ASP A 436 -3.59 6.57 7.32
C ASP A 436 -4.54 6.55 8.51
N LEU A 437 -4.55 5.45 9.29
CA LEU A 437 -5.36 5.35 10.52
C LEU A 437 -4.95 6.41 11.56
N ILE A 438 -3.65 6.67 11.72
CA ILE A 438 -3.15 7.76 12.57
C ILE A 438 -3.62 9.10 12.02
N ASN A 439 -3.45 9.38 10.73
CA ASN A 439 -3.89 10.63 10.12
C ASN A 439 -5.41 10.83 10.21
N HIS A 440 -6.22 9.75 10.16
CA HIS A 440 -7.66 9.78 10.42
C HIS A 440 -7.99 10.22 11.84
N ARG A 441 -7.26 9.73 12.85
CA ARG A 441 -7.41 10.15 14.25
C ARG A 441 -7.05 11.62 14.42
N LEU A 442 -5.91 12.04 13.87
CA LEU A 442 -5.43 13.41 13.94
C LEU A 442 -6.39 14.40 13.26
N LEU A 443 -6.93 14.04 12.09
CA LEU A 443 -7.89 14.87 11.38
C LEU A 443 -9.21 14.99 12.17
N ARG A 444 -9.66 13.88 12.78
CA ARG A 444 -10.82 13.88 13.68
C ARG A 444 -10.57 14.78 14.89
N ASP A 445 -9.44 14.66 15.55
CA ASP A 445 -9.10 15.49 16.71
C ASP A 445 -9.07 16.97 16.36
N LEU A 446 -8.56 17.32 15.18
CA LEU A 446 -8.60 18.69 14.68
C LEU A 446 -10.04 19.19 14.48
N ARG A 447 -10.90 18.41 13.81
CA ARG A 447 -12.32 18.78 13.59
C ARG A 447 -13.06 19.01 14.90
N HIS A 448 -12.82 18.15 15.88
CA HIS A 448 -13.46 18.19 17.21
C HIS A 448 -12.71 19.08 18.21
N ARG A 449 -11.72 19.87 17.77
CA ARG A 449 -10.90 20.78 18.60
C ARG A 449 -10.28 20.12 19.82
N ARG A 450 -9.91 18.85 19.71
CA ARG A 450 -9.23 18.09 20.75
C ARG A 450 -7.74 18.45 20.80
N LYS A 451 -7.14 18.24 21.97
CA LYS A 451 -5.70 18.49 22.18
C LYS A 451 -4.86 17.59 21.25
N PRO A 452 -3.74 18.10 20.69
CA PRO A 452 -2.82 17.26 19.94
C PRO A 452 -2.26 16.14 20.82
N PRO A 453 -1.99 14.94 20.25
CA PRO A 453 -1.22 13.93 20.96
C PRO A 453 0.22 14.41 21.17
N ALA A 454 0.94 13.70 22.04
CA ALA A 454 2.38 13.92 22.21
C ALA A 454 3.14 13.64 20.90
N VAL A 455 4.25 14.36 20.70
CA VAL A 455 5.07 14.29 19.47
C VAL A 455 5.89 12.99 19.42
N GLU A 456 6.52 12.60 20.52
CA GLU A 456 7.42 11.43 20.59
C GLU A 456 6.75 10.10 20.13
N PRO A 457 5.48 9.78 20.47
CA PRO A 457 4.78 8.66 19.86
C PRO A 457 4.68 8.74 18.33
N LEU A 458 4.40 9.90 17.75
CA LEU A 458 4.26 10.07 16.30
C LEU A 458 5.59 9.84 15.57
N GLU A 459 6.70 10.31 16.11
CA GLU A 459 8.04 10.05 15.55
C GLU A 459 8.35 8.56 15.51
N ARG A 460 8.08 7.86 16.61
CA ARG A 460 8.25 6.39 16.69
C ARG A 460 7.37 5.67 15.67
N HIS A 461 6.12 6.10 15.51
CA HIS A 461 5.23 5.55 14.49
C HIS A 461 5.74 5.81 13.07
N ALA A 462 6.27 7.00 12.77
CA ALA A 462 6.83 7.31 11.45
C ALA A 462 7.97 6.34 11.08
N VAL A 463 8.92 6.15 11.99
CA VAL A 463 10.08 5.27 11.78
C VAL A 463 9.63 3.82 11.62
N GLU A 464 8.77 3.33 12.51
CA GLU A 464 8.35 1.94 12.52
C GLU A 464 7.45 1.59 11.32
N CYS A 465 6.51 2.46 10.95
CA CYS A 465 5.68 2.25 9.76
C CYS A 465 6.53 2.22 8.49
N GLY A 466 7.53 3.10 8.38
CA GLY A 466 8.46 3.07 7.24
C GLY A 466 9.29 1.79 7.19
N ARG A 467 9.66 1.21 8.34
CA ARG A 467 10.36 -0.07 8.42
C ARG A 467 9.46 -1.23 7.97
N LEU A 468 8.24 -1.30 8.50
CA LEU A 468 7.26 -2.35 8.19
C LEU A 468 6.83 -2.34 6.72
N GLU A 469 6.67 -1.16 6.12
CA GLU A 469 6.41 -1.01 4.69
C GLU A 469 7.54 -1.60 3.83
N ARG A 470 8.80 -1.27 4.14
CA ARG A 470 9.96 -1.83 3.42
C ARG A 470 10.04 -3.35 3.56
N ASP A 471 9.73 -3.88 4.74
CA ASP A 471 9.69 -5.33 4.97
C ASP A 471 8.57 -6.00 4.15
N ALA A 472 7.40 -5.35 4.02
CA ALA A 472 6.30 -5.83 3.19
C ALA A 472 6.68 -5.86 1.71
N GLU A 473 7.16 -4.73 1.17
CA GLU A 473 7.59 -4.63 -0.24
C GLU A 473 8.71 -5.62 -0.57
N ALA A 474 9.67 -5.81 0.35
CA ALA A 474 10.75 -6.77 0.16
C ALA A 474 10.23 -8.22 0.13
N ALA A 475 9.27 -8.55 0.99
CA ALA A 475 8.66 -9.88 1.01
C ALA A 475 7.84 -10.17 -0.24
N GLU A 476 6.99 -9.23 -0.66
CA GLU A 476 6.17 -9.32 -1.87
C GLU A 476 7.06 -9.52 -3.10
N ARG A 477 8.08 -8.68 -3.26
CA ARG A 477 9.07 -8.77 -4.34
C ARG A 477 9.83 -10.09 -4.32
N GLN A 478 10.20 -10.57 -3.13
CA GLN A 478 10.92 -11.85 -3.03
C GLN A 478 10.05 -13.01 -3.52
N LEU A 479 8.77 -13.05 -3.14
CA LEU A 479 7.86 -14.10 -3.61
C LEU A 479 7.57 -13.95 -5.10
N LEU A 480 7.36 -12.74 -5.59
CA LEU A 480 7.15 -12.47 -7.01
C LEU A 480 8.33 -12.97 -7.85
N ASN A 481 9.57 -12.62 -7.46
CA ASN A 481 10.78 -13.09 -8.14
C ASN A 481 10.86 -14.63 -8.15
N TRP A 482 10.48 -15.28 -7.04
CA TRP A 482 10.46 -16.75 -6.98
C TRP A 482 9.44 -17.32 -7.97
N LYS A 483 8.22 -16.78 -8.00
CA LYS A 483 7.18 -17.20 -8.94
C LYS A 483 7.60 -16.97 -10.40
N GLN A 484 8.31 -15.88 -10.69
CA GLN A 484 8.86 -15.61 -12.03
C GLN A 484 9.87 -16.66 -12.46
N VAL A 485 10.80 -17.02 -11.58
CA VAL A 485 11.78 -18.09 -11.86
C VAL A 485 11.09 -19.45 -12.01
N ALA A 486 10.01 -19.71 -11.28
CA ALA A 486 9.26 -20.97 -11.40
C ALA A 486 8.43 -21.05 -12.70
N PHE A 487 8.14 -19.92 -13.33
CA PHE A 487 7.37 -19.85 -14.58
C PHE A 487 8.25 -19.98 -15.84
N ILE A 488 9.49 -19.50 -15.76
CA ILE A 488 10.53 -19.66 -16.79
C ILE A 488 11.07 -21.09 -16.74
#